data_AF-A0A9W3PTZ8-F1
#
_entry.id   AF-A0A9W3PTZ8-F1
#
_cell.length_a   1.000
_cell.length_b   1.000
_cell.length_c   1.000
_cell.angle_alpha   90.00
_cell.angle_beta   90.00
_cell.angle_gamma   90.00
#
_symmetry.space_group_name_H-M   'P 1'
#
loop_
_entity.id
_entity.type
_entity.pdbx_description
1 polymer ?
#
loop_
_entity_poly.entity_id
_entity_poly.type
_entity_poly.pdbx_seq_one_letter_code
_entity_poly.pdbx_strand_id
1 'polypeptide(L)'
;MAIVKPFVAGRKFTGLASSGTGTGATFAIAATAFTNDIGTNTAFPASYSYYNLYINGVLQTADTSTITVGPSSITIPGGDVLDGATPIIVEFIVT
;
A
#
# COMPACT_ATOMS: atom_id res chain seq x y z
N MET A 1 15.53 -29.60 19.82
CA MET A 1 14.90 -28.80 18.74
C MET A 1 15.41 -27.38 18.84
N ALA A 2 15.93 -26.82 17.75
CA ALA A 2 16.29 -25.41 17.73
C ALA A 2 15.02 -24.56 17.54
N ILE A 3 14.84 -23.54 18.37
CA ILE A 3 13.82 -22.50 18.13
C ILE A 3 14.33 -21.65 16.96
N VAL A 4 13.72 -21.81 15.79
CA VAL A 4 13.97 -20.95 14.63
C VAL A 4 13.04 -19.75 14.75
N LYS A 5 13.60 -18.53 14.63
CA LYS A 5 12.78 -17.32 14.63
C LYS A 5 11.89 -17.32 13.38
N PRO A 6 10.58 -17.00 13.48
CA PRO A 6 9.72 -16.88 12.31
C PRO A 6 10.29 -15.88 11.31
N PHE A 7 10.10 -16.15 10.02
CA PHE A 7 10.38 -15.15 9.00
C PHE A 7 9.41 -13.98 9.17
N VAL A 8 9.95 -12.76 9.19
CA VAL A 8 9.17 -11.52 9.20
C VAL A 8 9.94 -10.52 8.34
N ALA A 9 9.31 -9.99 7.30
CA ALA A 9 9.93 -8.97 6.44
C ALA A 9 8.95 -7.86 6.09
N GLY A 10 9.44 -6.62 6.09
CA GLY A 10 8.72 -5.46 5.58
C GLY A 10 9.03 -5.23 4.10
N ARG A 11 7.99 -5.05 3.28
CA ARG A 11 8.09 -4.70 1.86
C ARG A 11 7.37 -3.37 1.63
N LYS A 12 8.11 -2.36 1.15
CA LYS A 12 7.58 -1.02 0.91
C LYS A 12 7.29 -0.80 -0.57
N PHE A 13 6.22 -0.07 -0.82
CA PHE A 13 5.71 0.31 -2.13
C PHE A 13 5.42 1.81 -2.11
N THR A 14 6.02 2.57 -3.01
CA THR A 14 5.88 4.03 -3.08
C THR A 14 5.27 4.45 -4.40
N GLY A 15 4.30 5.36 -4.35
CA GLY A 15 3.60 5.92 -5.50
C GLY A 15 3.08 7.32 -5.21
N LEU A 16 2.27 7.86 -6.12
CA LEU A 16 1.68 9.18 -6.02
C LEU A 16 0.15 9.10 -6.04
N ALA A 17 -0.51 10.03 -5.34
CA ALA A 17 -1.98 10.13 -5.34
C ALA A 17 -2.55 10.31 -6.76
N SER A 18 -1.84 11.02 -7.65
CA SER A 18 -2.22 11.19 -9.06
C SER A 18 -2.35 9.89 -9.86
N SER A 19 -1.83 8.77 -9.36
CA SER A 19 -1.97 7.45 -10.00
C SER A 19 -3.30 6.76 -9.67
N GLY A 20 -4.11 7.35 -8.78
CA GLY A 20 -5.42 6.83 -8.44
C GLY A 20 -6.47 7.08 -9.51
N THR A 21 -7.51 6.26 -9.47
CA THR A 21 -8.68 6.34 -10.34
C THR A 21 -9.95 6.24 -9.51
N GLY A 22 -11.07 6.70 -10.04
CA GLY A 22 -12.32 6.84 -9.27
C GLY A 22 -12.35 8.12 -8.44
N THR A 23 -13.40 8.28 -7.64
CA THR A 23 -13.64 9.47 -6.81
C THR A 23 -14.34 9.11 -5.51
N GLY A 24 -14.22 9.95 -4.48
CA GLY A 24 -14.83 9.75 -3.18
C GLY A 24 -14.55 8.37 -2.60
N ALA A 25 -15.60 7.63 -2.23
CA ALA A 25 -15.47 6.34 -1.56
C ALA A 25 -14.80 5.23 -2.40
N THR A 26 -14.72 5.39 -3.72
CA THR A 26 -14.19 4.37 -4.64
C THR A 26 -12.79 4.68 -5.16
N PHE A 27 -12.18 5.78 -4.72
CA PHE A 27 -10.84 6.14 -5.14
C PHE A 27 -9.84 5.02 -4.80
N ALA A 28 -9.13 4.53 -5.82
CA ALA A 28 -8.21 3.42 -5.69
C ALA A 28 -6.96 3.61 -6.56
N ILE A 29 -5.82 3.19 -6.04
CA ILE A 29 -4.53 3.22 -6.72
C ILE A 29 -4.11 1.80 -7.03
N ALA A 30 -3.78 1.53 -8.29
CA ALA A 30 -3.32 0.20 -8.69
C ALA A 30 -1.91 -0.11 -8.13
N ALA A 31 -1.67 -1.34 -7.69
CA ALA A 31 -0.38 -1.84 -7.19
C ALA A 31 0.74 -1.67 -8.23
N THR A 32 0.42 -1.82 -9.52
CA THR A 32 1.36 -1.61 -10.63
C THR A 32 1.78 -0.14 -10.80
N ALA A 33 1.10 0.81 -10.15
CA ALA A 33 1.50 2.20 -10.10
C ALA A 33 2.53 2.49 -8.98
N PHE A 34 2.84 1.51 -8.14
CA PHE A 34 3.85 1.64 -7.10
C PHE A 34 5.20 1.05 -7.52
N THR A 35 6.26 1.66 -7.02
CA THR A 35 7.63 1.15 -7.10
C THR A 35 7.99 0.48 -5.78
N ASN A 36 8.51 -0.74 -5.82
CA ASN A 36 8.94 -1.48 -4.63
C ASN A 36 10.38 -1.13 -4.19
N ASP A 37 10.84 -1.72 -3.07
CA ASP A 37 12.17 -1.52 -2.49
C ASP A 37 13.36 -1.79 -3.45
N ILE A 38 13.13 -2.53 -4.55
CA ILE A 38 14.16 -2.82 -5.57
C ILE A 38 13.97 -2.01 -6.86
N GLY A 39 13.09 -1.02 -6.86
CA GLY A 39 12.87 -0.13 -8.01
C GLY A 39 11.96 -0.69 -9.10
N THR A 40 11.14 -1.71 -8.82
CA THR A 40 10.28 -2.36 -9.83
C THR A 40 8.79 -2.23 -9.52
N ASN A 41 7.97 -2.18 -10.58
CA ASN A 41 6.52 -2.12 -10.48
C ASN A 41 5.97 -3.55 -10.49
N THR A 42 5.49 -4.02 -9.34
CA THR A 42 5.03 -5.39 -9.14
C THR A 42 3.71 -5.40 -8.37
N ALA A 43 3.00 -6.53 -8.38
CA ALA A 43 1.82 -6.70 -7.56
C ALA A 43 2.17 -6.66 -6.06
N PHE A 44 1.20 -6.25 -5.23
CA PHE A 44 1.34 -6.40 -3.79
C PHE A 44 1.44 -7.88 -3.37
N PRO A 45 2.00 -8.18 -2.19
CA PRO A 45 2.03 -9.55 -1.68
C PRO A 45 0.63 -10.15 -1.60
N ALA A 46 0.45 -11.36 -2.14
CA ALA A 46 -0.84 -12.06 -2.09
C ALA A 46 -1.23 -12.50 -0.67
N SER A 47 -0.24 -12.62 0.23
CA SER A 47 -0.41 -12.92 1.65
C SER A 47 0.48 -11.99 2.46
N TYR A 48 -0.06 -11.46 3.56
CA TYR A 48 0.59 -10.56 4.49
C TYR A 48 -0.10 -10.66 5.87
N SER A 49 0.61 -10.31 6.93
CA SER A 49 0.04 -10.26 8.29
C SER A 49 -0.74 -8.97 8.53
N TYR A 50 -0.16 -7.84 8.13
CA TYR A 50 -0.80 -6.51 8.14
C TYR A 50 -0.10 -5.58 7.14
N TYR A 51 -0.69 -4.41 6.91
CA TYR A 51 -0.05 -3.33 6.17
C TYR A 51 -0.20 -2.01 6.92
N ASN A 52 0.74 -1.10 6.66
CA ASN A 52 0.69 0.29 7.08
C ASN A 52 0.52 1.19 5.85
N LEU A 53 -0.33 2.19 5.95
CA LEU A 53 -0.46 3.26 4.96
C LEU A 53 0.17 4.54 5.52
N TYR A 54 1.01 5.18 4.72
CA TYR A 54 1.49 6.53 4.98
C TYR A 54 1.05 7.45 3.84
N ILE A 55 0.44 8.58 4.19
CA ILE A 55 0.09 9.65 3.26
C ILE A 55 0.98 10.85 3.61
N ASN A 56 1.78 11.30 2.64
CA ASN A 56 2.77 12.36 2.84
C ASN A 56 3.72 12.11 4.03
N GLY A 57 4.10 10.84 4.25
CA GLY A 57 4.95 10.43 5.37
C GLY A 57 4.25 10.29 6.72
N VAL A 58 2.95 10.57 6.83
CA VAL A 58 2.17 10.43 8.06
C VAL A 58 1.46 9.08 8.10
N LEU A 59 1.67 8.30 9.16
CA LEU A 59 0.99 7.02 9.38
C LEU A 59 -0.52 7.23 9.53
N GLN A 60 -1.30 6.44 8.80
CA GLN A 60 -2.75 6.49 8.83
C GLN A 60 -3.34 5.42 9.75
N THR A 61 -4.54 5.68 10.26
CA THR A 61 -5.32 4.69 11.01
C THR A 61 -5.88 3.61 10.09
N ALA A 62 -6.17 2.43 10.64
CA ALA A 62 -6.54 1.25 9.85
C ALA A 62 -7.87 1.39 9.06
N ASP A 63 -8.71 2.36 9.41
CA ASP A 63 -9.99 2.65 8.77
C ASP A 63 -9.89 3.60 7.56
N THR A 64 -8.70 4.12 7.28
CA THR A 64 -8.46 5.07 6.17
C THR A 64 -8.32 4.41 4.81
N SER A 65 -8.09 3.10 4.77
CA SER A 65 -7.86 2.40 3.52
C SER A 65 -8.19 0.92 3.62
N THR A 66 -8.43 0.31 2.47
CA THR A 66 -8.63 -1.14 2.35
C THR A 66 -7.76 -1.69 1.24
N ILE A 67 -7.04 -2.75 1.55
CA ILE A 67 -6.44 -3.63 0.54
C ILE A 67 -7.52 -4.62 0.13
N THR A 68 -8.01 -4.52 -1.11
CA THR A 68 -8.67 -5.67 -1.75
C THR A 68 -7.67 -6.82 -1.74
N VAL A 69 -8.00 -8.12 -1.63
CA VAL A 69 -6.99 -9.22 -1.53
C VAL A 69 -6.92 -10.03 -2.82
N GLY A 70 -5.74 -10.59 -3.11
CA GLY A 70 -5.30 -11.08 -4.44
C GLY A 70 -4.77 -9.99 -5.39
N PRO A 71 -4.23 -8.84 -4.90
CA PRO A 71 -4.82 -7.60 -5.31
C PRO A 71 -3.87 -6.62 -5.97
N SER A 72 -4.46 -6.04 -6.98
CA SER A 72 -3.91 -5.06 -7.86
C SER A 72 -4.13 -3.65 -7.35
N SER A 73 -4.59 -3.38 -6.12
CA SER A 73 -4.86 -2.02 -5.66
C SER A 73 -5.00 -1.82 -4.14
N ILE A 74 -4.89 -0.55 -3.74
CA ILE A 74 -5.33 0.00 -2.45
C ILE A 74 -6.47 0.99 -2.69
N THR A 75 -7.53 0.91 -1.89
CA THR A 75 -8.64 1.89 -1.90
C THR A 75 -8.44 2.86 -0.74
N ILE A 76 -8.51 4.16 -1.02
CA ILE A 76 -8.36 5.26 -0.05
C ILE A 76 -9.56 6.20 -0.24
N PRO A 77 -10.65 6.03 0.52
CA PRO A 77 -11.83 6.88 0.41
C PRO A 77 -11.48 8.37 0.54
N GLY A 78 -11.91 9.17 -0.43
CA GLY A 78 -11.62 10.61 -0.49
C GLY A 78 -10.18 10.94 -0.90
N GLY A 79 -9.36 9.97 -1.29
CA GLY A 79 -7.98 10.22 -1.75
C GLY A 79 -7.89 11.04 -3.04
N ASP A 80 -9.00 11.18 -3.77
CA ASP A 80 -9.12 12.00 -4.98
C ASP A 80 -9.00 13.51 -4.73
N VAL A 81 -9.16 13.96 -3.49
CA VAL A 81 -8.98 15.37 -3.10
C VAL A 81 -7.54 15.70 -2.68
N LEU A 82 -6.67 14.69 -2.56
CA LEU A 82 -5.26 14.91 -2.27
C LEU A 82 -4.57 15.61 -3.44
N ASP A 83 -3.56 16.41 -3.13
CA ASP A 83 -2.68 16.92 -4.18
C ASP A 83 -2.06 15.75 -4.95
N GLY A 84 -2.04 15.82 -6.28
CA GLY A 84 -1.58 14.71 -7.13
C GLY A 84 -0.13 14.29 -6.89
N ALA A 85 0.71 15.19 -6.38
CA ALA A 85 2.10 14.92 -6.01
C ALA A 85 2.25 14.38 -4.58
N THR A 86 1.15 14.21 -3.83
CA THR A 86 1.18 13.62 -2.49
C THR A 86 1.76 12.21 -2.54
N PRO A 87 2.86 11.94 -1.80
CA PRO A 87 3.44 10.61 -1.72
C PRO A 87 2.51 9.65 -0.98
N ILE A 88 2.31 8.47 -1.57
CA ILE A 88 1.58 7.35 -0.96
C ILE A 88 2.56 6.20 -0.76
N ILE A 89 2.71 5.76 0.48
CA ILE A 89 3.57 4.62 0.82
C ILE A 89 2.72 3.55 1.49
N VAL A 90 2.84 2.33 0.98
CA VAL A 90 2.24 1.13 1.59
C VAL A 90 3.36 0.19 2.00
N GLU A 91 3.36 -0.20 3.27
CA GLU A 91 4.30 -1.17 3.82
C GLU A 91 3.56 -2.44 4.22
N PHE A 92 3.93 -3.58 3.63
CA PHE A 92 3.39 -4.88 3.99
C PHE A 92 4.36 -5.63 4.88
N ILE A 93 3.85 -6.21 5.97
CA ILE A 93 4.59 -7.18 6.78
C ILE A 93 4.19 -8.59 6.36
N VAL A 94 5.16 -9.36 5.88
CA VAL A 94 4.98 -10.74 5.41
C VAL A 94 5.69 -11.75 6.31
N THR A 95 5.11 -12.94 6.46
CA THR A 95 5.59 -14.05 7.29
C THR A 95 5.58 -15.36 6.54
#